data_AF-K1T6R0-F1
#
_entry.id   AF-K1T6R0-F1
#
_cell.length_a   1.000
_cell.length_b   1.000
_cell.length_c   1.000
_cell.angle_alpha   90.00
_cell.angle_beta   90.00
_cell.angle_gamma   90.00
#
_symmetry.space_group_name_H-M   'P 1'
#
loop_
_entity.id
_entity.type
_entity.pdbx_description
1 polymer ?
#
loop_
_entity_poly.entity_id
_entity_poly.type
_entity_poly.pdbx_seq_one_letter_code
_entity_poly.pdbx_strand_id
1 'polypeptide(L)'
;MMTIEQFRNAEFAAMYSERYLERLVRYHAGLFRALIKSGTLIGEDPDTLALEYVAPVVLMVEVCDRQPEREAECLKRLEAHVRNFYRTYSPHMVKTAEKRGGNCRNNRNADS
;
A
#
# COMPACT_ATOMS: atom_id res chain seq x y z
N MET A 1 3.15 14.51 -17.22
CA MET A 1 3.40 15.04 -15.87
C MET A 1 4.54 16.03 -16.04
N MET A 2 4.44 17.22 -15.48
CA MET A 2 5.49 18.25 -15.63
C MET A 2 6.69 17.99 -14.70
N THR A 3 7.22 16.76 -14.72
CA THR A 3 8.33 16.33 -13.84
C THR A 3 9.61 17.12 -14.09
N ILE A 4 9.86 17.59 -15.32
CA ILE A 4 11.08 18.33 -15.64
C ILE A 4 11.10 19.72 -15.00
N GLU A 5 9.93 20.33 -14.77
CA GLU A 5 9.81 21.68 -14.22
C GLU A 5 10.28 21.75 -12.77
N GLN A 6 10.22 20.63 -12.04
CA GLN A 6 10.71 20.53 -10.65
C GLN A 6 12.22 20.87 -10.55
N PHE A 7 12.99 20.62 -11.61
CA PHE A 7 14.44 20.90 -11.62
C PHE A 7 14.78 22.34 -12.02
N ARG A 8 13.79 23.13 -12.42
CA ARG A 8 13.99 24.51 -12.89
C ARG A 8 13.75 25.55 -11.79
N ASN A 9 12.96 25.22 -10.77
CA ASN A 9 12.61 26.14 -9.68
C ASN A 9 12.29 25.35 -8.39
N ALA A 10 12.82 25.80 -7.26
CA ALA A 10 12.52 25.26 -5.93
C ALA A 10 11.01 25.29 -5.59
N GLU A 11 10.28 26.31 -6.07
CA GLU A 11 8.82 26.38 -5.90
C GLU A 11 8.11 25.23 -6.62
N PHE A 12 8.51 24.93 -7.87
CA PHE A 12 7.95 23.81 -8.62
C PHE A 12 8.35 22.46 -8.03
N ALA A 13 9.56 22.34 -7.47
CA ALA A 13 9.96 21.15 -6.71
C ALA A 13 9.04 20.91 -5.49
N ALA A 14 8.78 21.96 -4.71
CA ALA A 14 7.89 21.86 -3.55
C ALA A 14 6.45 21.52 -3.96
N MET A 15 5.92 22.16 -5.02
CA MET A 15 4.59 21.85 -5.54
C MET A 15 4.49 20.41 -6.06
N TYR A 16 5.55 19.89 -6.69
CA TYR A 16 5.60 18.50 -7.15
C TYR A 16 5.52 17.53 -5.97
N SER A 17 6.38 17.70 -4.96
CA SER A 17 6.39 16.87 -3.75
C SER A 17 5.05 16.89 -3.02
N GLU A 18 4.49 18.09 -2.84
CA GLU A 18 3.18 18.25 -2.19
C GLU A 18 2.07 17.54 -2.97
N ARG A 19 2.00 17.75 -4.29
CA ARG A 19 0.92 17.22 -5.13
C ARG A 19 0.97 15.70 -5.28
N TYR A 20 2.15 15.14 -5.47
CA TYR A 20 2.31 13.76 -5.93
C TYR A 20 2.82 12.79 -4.85
N LEU A 21 3.32 13.30 -3.73
CA LEU A 21 3.76 12.46 -2.62
C LEU A 21 2.97 12.80 -1.36
N GLU A 22 3.18 14.00 -0.81
CA GLU A 22 2.73 14.31 0.55
C GLU A 22 1.21 14.28 0.69
N ARG A 23 0.48 14.87 -0.27
CA ARG A 23 -0.98 14.88 -0.25
C ARG A 23 -1.57 13.47 -0.38
N LEU A 24 -0.97 12.61 -1.20
CA LEU A 24 -1.43 11.21 -1.35
C LEU A 24 -1.21 10.42 -0.08
N VAL A 25 -0.02 10.57 0.55
CA VAL A 25 0.32 9.91 1.81
C VAL A 25 -0.61 10.38 2.92
N ARG A 26 -0.79 11.68 3.13
CA ARG A 26 -1.69 12.21 4.17
C ARG A 26 -3.12 11.73 4.00
N TYR A 27 -3.63 11.68 2.77
CA TYR A 27 -4.97 11.17 2.49
C TYR A 27 -5.10 9.69 2.88
N HIS A 28 -4.17 8.84 2.43
CA HIS A 28 -4.22 7.41 2.73
C HIS A 28 -3.94 7.10 4.20
N ALA A 29 -3.09 7.87 4.88
CA ALA A 29 -2.87 7.74 6.31
C ALA A 29 -4.16 8.00 7.09
N GLY A 30 -4.93 9.03 6.70
CA GLY A 30 -6.27 9.28 7.27
C GLY A 30 -7.23 8.11 7.06
N LEU A 31 -7.28 7.56 5.84
CA LEU A 31 -8.09 6.40 5.51
C LEU A 31 -7.68 5.15 6.31
N PHE A 32 -6.39 4.84 6.36
CA PHE A 32 -5.88 3.67 7.08
C PHE A 32 -6.06 3.79 8.58
N ARG A 33 -5.93 4.99 9.15
CA ARG A 33 -6.27 5.23 10.57
C ARG A 33 -7.73 4.87 10.86
N ALA A 34 -8.66 5.21 9.96
CA ALA A 34 -10.07 4.83 10.11
C ALA A 34 -10.28 3.32 9.96
N LEU A 35 -9.64 2.67 8.99
CA LEU A 35 -9.75 1.23 8.74
C LEU A 35 -9.10 0.35 9.82
N ILE A 36 -8.02 0.83 10.44
CA ILE A 36 -7.40 0.19 11.61
C ILE A 36 -8.35 0.32 12.81
N LYS A 37 -8.91 1.51 13.04
CA LYS A 37 -9.86 1.75 14.14
C LYS A 37 -11.12 0.87 14.03
N SER A 38 -11.60 0.59 12.82
CA SER A 38 -12.73 -0.33 12.59
C SER A 38 -12.36 -1.81 12.65
N GLY A 39 -11.07 -2.15 12.78
CA GLY A 39 -10.57 -3.52 12.72
C GLY A 39 -10.65 -4.13 11.32
N THR A 40 -10.82 -3.33 10.27
CA THR A 40 -10.82 -3.80 8.87
C THR A 40 -9.41 -4.11 8.39
N LEU A 41 -8.42 -3.32 8.83
CA LEU A 41 -7.00 -3.56 8.61
C LEU A 41 -6.28 -3.80 9.94
N ILE A 42 -5.22 -4.61 9.90
CA ILE A 42 -4.24 -4.77 10.98
C ILE A 42 -3.02 -3.92 10.62
N GLY A 43 -2.55 -3.07 11.53
CA GLY A 43 -1.41 -2.18 11.31
C GLY A 43 -1.25 -1.21 12.47
N GLU A 44 0.00 -0.89 12.81
CA GLU A 44 0.32 -0.03 13.95
C GLU A 44 0.45 1.44 13.55
N ASP A 45 1.21 1.72 12.48
CA ASP A 45 1.45 3.08 12.01
C ASP A 45 0.76 3.36 10.64
N PRO A 46 -0.34 4.12 10.61
CA PRO A 46 -1.06 4.42 9.38
C PRO A 46 -0.26 5.26 8.38
N ASP A 47 0.73 6.04 8.84
CA ASP A 47 1.57 6.88 8.00
C ASP A 47 2.57 6.02 7.20
N THR A 48 3.18 5.02 7.84
CA THR A 48 3.99 3.99 7.15
C THR A 48 3.16 3.16 6.16
N LEU A 49 1.97 2.68 6.57
CA LEU A 49 1.09 1.92 5.67
C LEU A 49 0.70 2.74 4.43
N ALA A 50 0.50 4.04 4.59
CA ALA A 50 0.20 4.94 3.48
C ALA A 50 1.36 5.03 2.48
N LEU A 51 2.61 5.12 2.95
CA LEU A 51 3.79 5.11 2.09
C LEU A 51 3.90 3.79 1.30
N GLU A 52 3.76 2.65 1.97
CA GLU A 52 3.80 1.33 1.34
C GLU A 52 2.71 1.16 0.27
N TYR A 53 1.52 1.69 0.52
CA TYR A 53 0.41 1.62 -0.42
C TYR A 53 0.60 2.57 -1.61
N VAL A 54 1.01 3.81 -1.35
CA VAL A 54 1.05 4.87 -2.37
C VAL A 54 2.27 4.76 -3.28
N ALA A 55 3.42 4.29 -2.80
CA ALA A 55 4.65 4.27 -3.59
C ALA A 55 4.52 3.51 -4.94
N PRO A 56 3.91 2.30 -4.99
CA PRO A 56 3.66 1.64 -6.27
C PRO A 56 2.68 2.39 -7.18
N VAL A 57 1.71 3.13 -6.61
CA VAL A 57 0.77 3.96 -7.38
C VAL A 57 1.51 5.07 -8.10
N VAL A 58 2.37 5.81 -7.39
CA VAL A 58 3.17 6.89 -7.97
C VAL A 58 4.10 6.34 -9.05
N LEU A 59 4.79 5.23 -8.78
CA LEU A 59 5.67 4.59 -9.75
C LEU A 59 4.94 4.22 -11.05
N MET A 60 3.73 3.66 -10.96
CA MET A 60 2.96 3.28 -12.15
C MET A 60 2.49 4.51 -12.93
N VAL A 61 2.09 5.60 -12.25
CA VAL A 61 1.75 6.87 -12.92
C VAL A 61 2.96 7.43 -13.67
N GLU A 62 4.15 7.42 -13.07
CA GLU A 62 5.38 7.87 -13.74
C GLU A 62 5.78 6.99 -14.94
N VAL A 63 5.41 5.70 -14.95
CA VAL A 63 5.58 4.83 -16.12
C VAL A 63 4.59 5.23 -17.21
N CYS A 64 3.29 5.30 -16.90
CA CYS A 64 2.26 5.67 -17.87
C CYS A 64 2.51 7.05 -18.48
N ASP A 65 3.08 7.97 -17.70
CA ASP A 65 3.38 9.32 -18.17
C ASP A 65 4.41 9.36 -19.31
N ARG A 66 5.38 8.45 -19.27
CA ARG A 66 6.45 8.36 -20.27
C ARG A 66 6.17 7.32 -21.37
N GLN A 67 5.33 6.34 -21.06
CA GLN A 67 5.04 5.15 -21.88
C GLN A 67 3.53 4.84 -21.79
N PRO A 68 2.66 5.66 -22.42
CA PRO A 68 1.22 5.50 -22.34
C PRO A 68 0.72 4.14 -22.85
N GLU A 69 1.44 3.53 -23.79
CA GLU A 69 1.17 2.17 -24.29
C GLU A 69 1.22 1.07 -23.21
N ARG A 70 1.81 1.37 -22.05
CA ARG A 70 1.93 0.45 -20.92
C ARG A 70 0.83 0.61 -19.87
N GLU A 71 -0.16 1.47 -20.11
CA GLU A 71 -1.23 1.73 -19.14
C GLU A 71 -1.94 0.43 -18.69
N ALA A 72 -2.28 -0.45 -19.64
CA ALA A 72 -2.93 -1.72 -19.33
C ALA A 72 -2.07 -2.63 -18.43
N GLU A 73 -0.76 -2.67 -18.66
CA GLU A 73 0.19 -3.41 -17.82
C GLU A 73 0.26 -2.81 -16.41
N CYS A 74 0.34 -1.48 -16.31
CA CYS A 74 0.41 -0.74 -15.06
C CYS A 74 -0.87 -0.94 -14.23
N LEU A 75 -2.05 -0.88 -14.86
CA LEU A 75 -3.33 -1.15 -14.21
C LEU A 75 -3.37 -2.57 -13.61
N LYS A 76 -2.91 -3.58 -14.36
CA LYS A 76 -2.84 -4.96 -13.87
C LYS A 76 -1.93 -5.09 -12.64
N ARG A 77 -0.78 -4.39 -12.64
CA ARG A 77 0.14 -4.36 -11.49
C ARG A 77 -0.49 -3.67 -10.28
N LEU A 78 -1.18 -2.54 -10.46
CA LEU A 78 -1.89 -1.85 -9.38
C LEU A 78 -2.99 -2.71 -8.78
N GLU A 79 -3.76 -3.39 -9.61
CA GLU A 79 -4.81 -4.29 -9.16
C GLU A 79 -4.24 -5.44 -8.29
N ALA A 80 -3.11 -6.01 -8.70
CA ALA A 80 -2.39 -7.01 -7.90
C ALA A 80 -1.84 -6.42 -6.60
N HIS A 81 -1.30 -5.20 -6.62
CA HIS A 81 -0.81 -4.48 -5.45
C HIS A 81 -1.92 -4.27 -4.41
N VAL A 82 -3.09 -3.75 -4.82
CA VAL A 82 -4.23 -3.53 -3.92
C VAL A 82 -4.69 -4.83 -3.27
N ARG A 83 -4.82 -5.90 -4.06
CA ARG A 83 -5.18 -7.23 -3.52
C ARG A 83 -4.16 -7.76 -2.54
N ASN A 84 -2.87 -7.66 -2.87
CA ASN A 84 -1.79 -8.14 -2.02
C ASN A 84 -1.73 -7.35 -0.72
N PHE A 85 -1.79 -6.02 -0.81
CA PHE A 85 -1.83 -5.13 0.35
C PHE A 85 -2.98 -5.50 1.29
N TYR A 86 -4.20 -5.60 0.76
CA TYR A 86 -5.36 -5.97 1.58
C TYR A 86 -5.21 -7.37 2.20
N ARG A 87 -4.70 -8.35 1.44
CA ARG A 87 -4.46 -9.70 1.96
C ARG A 87 -3.45 -9.70 3.11
N THR A 88 -2.37 -8.94 3.00
CA THR A 88 -1.32 -8.83 4.02
C THR A 88 -1.87 -8.19 5.30
N TYR A 89 -2.66 -7.13 5.14
CA TYR A 89 -3.15 -6.32 6.26
C TYR A 89 -4.60 -6.63 6.67
N SER A 90 -5.20 -7.74 6.22
CA SER A 90 -6.55 -8.13 6.65
C SER A 90 -6.52 -9.11 7.85
N PRO A 91 -7.39 -8.91 8.87
CA PRO A 91 -7.46 -9.79 10.04
C PRO A 91 -7.77 -11.27 9.73
N HIS A 92 -8.43 -11.56 8.60
CA HIS A 92 -8.85 -12.91 8.23
C HIS A 92 -7.68 -13.87 7.96
N MET A 93 -6.51 -13.35 7.58
CA MET A 93 -5.32 -14.18 7.33
C MET A 93 -4.55 -14.50 8.62
N VAL A 94 -4.51 -13.58 9.60
CA VAL A 94 -3.87 -13.81 10.91
C VAL A 94 -4.56 -14.97 11.63
N LYS A 95 -5.90 -14.98 11.67
CA LYS A 95 -6.68 -16.07 12.28
C LYS A 95 -6.46 -17.42 11.58
N THR A 96 -6.16 -17.43 10.29
CA THR A 96 -5.92 -18.68 9.53
C THR A 96 -4.52 -19.24 9.80
N ALA A 97 -3.51 -18.37 9.94
CA ALA A 97 -2.15 -18.75 10.35
C ALA A 97 -2.11 -19.24 11.81
N GLU A 98 -2.79 -18.55 12.73
CA GLU A 98 -2.91 -18.96 14.13
C GLU A 98 -3.64 -20.30 14.29
N LYS A 99 -4.74 -20.53 13.55
CA LYS A 99 -5.44 -21.83 13.55
C LYS A 99 -4.55 -22.96 13.02
N ARG A 100 -3.75 -22.73 11.98
CA ARG A 100 -2.80 -23.73 11.46
C ARG A 100 -1.68 -24.04 12.46
N GLY A 101 -1.13 -23.03 13.15
CA GLY A 101 -0.11 -23.20 14.19
C GLY A 101 -0.64 -23.86 15.48
N GLY A 102 -1.89 -23.59 15.86
CA GLY A 102 -2.56 -24.24 16.99
C GLY A 102 -2.86 -25.72 16.74
N ASN A 103 -3.29 -26.07 15.53
CA ASN A 103 -3.59 -27.47 15.17
C ASN A 103 -2.34 -28.38 15.20
N CYS A 104 -1.18 -27.87 14.76
CA CYS A 104 0.10 -28.60 14.85
C CYS A 104 0.68 -28.73 16.27
N ARG A 105 0.24 -27.90 17.24
CA ARG A 105 0.63 -28.04 18.65
C ARG A 105 -0.26 -29.06 19.37
N ASN A 106 -1.57 -29.04 19.15
CA ASN A 106 -2.47 -30.01 19.76
C ASN A 106 -2.21 -31.45 19.28
N ASN A 107 -1.83 -31.64 18.02
CA ASN A 107 -1.57 -32.98 17.47
C ASN A 107 -0.24 -33.62 17.95
N ARG A 108 0.61 -32.89 18.68
CA ARG A 108 1.83 -33.43 19.30
C ARG A 108 1.62 -33.90 20.75
N ASN A 109 0.51 -33.50 21.36
CA ASN A 109 0.16 -33.90 22.74
C ASN A 109 -0.84 -35.06 22.78
N ALA A 110 -1.24 -35.59 21.62
CA ALA A 110 -2.17 -36.72 21.50
C ALA A 110 -1.47 -38.06 21.16
N ASP A 111 -0.16 -38.02 20.88
CA ASP A 111 0.71 -39.19 20.60
C ASP A 111 1.65 -39.50 21.79
N SER A 112 1.23 -39.19 23.03
CA SER A 112 1.95 -39.54 24.27
C SER A 112 1.03 -40.18 25.29
#